data_AF-A0A8X8IVK9-F1
#
_entry.id   AF-A0A8X8IVK9-F1
#
_cell.length_a   1.000
_cell.length_b   1.000
_cell.length_c   1.000
_cell.angle_alpha   90.00
_cell.angle_beta   90.00
_cell.angle_gamma   90.00
#
_symmetry.space_group_name_H-M   'P 1'
#
loop_
_entity.id
_entity.type
_entity.pdbx_description
1 polymer ?
#
loop_
_entity_poly.entity_id
_entity_poly.type
_entity_poly.pdbx_seq_one_letter_code
_entity_poly.pdbx_strand_id
1 'polypeptide(L)'
;MATVPGQLIWEIVKKNNSFLVKQFGRGTASLQFSKENNNLYNLNSYKHSGLANKKTVTIQPADKDQAVVLATTKTKKQNKPAALLHKSVMKKEFSRMAKAVENQVIRGFFAVMSSLHVADNNYRPDLKKAALARLSVVHRSLKVSKSGVKKRNRQALRK
;
A
#
# COMPACT_ATOMS: atom_id res chain seq x y z
N MET A 1 -1.32 -23.34 10.89
CA MET A 1 -1.83 -22.86 9.58
C MET A 1 -0.70 -22.94 8.57
N ALA A 2 -0.77 -23.90 7.65
CA ALA A 2 0.24 -24.10 6.63
C ALA A 2 0.39 -22.83 5.77
N THR A 3 1.62 -22.39 5.53
CA THR A 3 1.89 -21.25 4.65
C THR A 3 1.73 -21.71 3.21
N VAL A 4 0.54 -21.48 2.65
CA VAL A 4 0.23 -21.79 1.25
C VAL A 4 1.15 -20.95 0.32
N PRO A 5 1.66 -21.52 -0.79
CA PRO A 5 2.40 -20.75 -1.79
C PRO A 5 1.58 -19.59 -2.33
N GLY A 6 2.20 -18.40 -2.46
CA GLY A 6 1.51 -17.20 -2.94
C GLY A 6 0.92 -17.34 -4.35
N GLN A 7 1.57 -18.12 -5.20
CA GLN A 7 1.08 -18.44 -6.56
C GLN A 7 -0.25 -19.19 -6.52
N LEU A 8 -0.39 -20.19 -5.62
CA LEU A 8 -1.65 -20.92 -5.48
C LEU A 8 -2.76 -20.02 -4.97
N ILE A 9 -2.46 -19.16 -3.98
CA ILE A 9 -3.42 -18.17 -3.49
C ILE A 9 -3.86 -17.26 -4.64
N TRP A 10 -2.93 -16.80 -5.48
CA TRP A 10 -3.23 -15.94 -6.63
C TRP A 10 -4.14 -16.62 -7.65
N GLU A 11 -3.87 -17.87 -7.99
CA GLU A 11 -4.70 -18.65 -8.91
C GLU A 11 -6.16 -18.75 -8.42
N ILE A 12 -6.34 -18.85 -7.10
CA ILE A 12 -7.65 -18.82 -6.47
C ILE A 12 -8.25 -17.40 -6.56
N VAL A 13 -7.55 -16.36 -6.08
CA VAL A 13 -8.15 -15.02 -5.89
C VAL A 13 -8.26 -14.16 -7.14
N LYS A 14 -7.53 -14.47 -8.22
CA LYS A 14 -7.42 -13.58 -9.41
C LYS A 14 -8.75 -13.24 -10.08
N LYS A 15 -9.78 -14.09 -9.96
CA LYS A 15 -11.08 -13.92 -10.64
C LYS A 15 -12.28 -13.75 -9.70
N ASN A 16 -12.17 -14.13 -8.43
CA ASN A 16 -13.30 -14.29 -7.50
C ASN A 16 -13.16 -13.48 -6.19
N ASN A 17 -12.22 -12.55 -6.13
CA ASN A 17 -11.98 -11.72 -4.95
C ASN A 17 -13.09 -10.65 -4.76
N SER A 18 -13.55 -10.44 -3.52
CA SER A 18 -14.55 -9.40 -3.18
C SER A 18 -14.04 -7.96 -3.43
N PHE A 19 -12.71 -7.76 -3.40
CA PHE A 19 -12.10 -6.47 -3.70
C PHE A 19 -12.01 -6.17 -5.20
N LEU A 20 -12.33 -7.14 -6.08
CA LEU A 20 -12.23 -7.00 -7.52
C LEU A 20 -13.30 -6.05 -8.05
N VAL A 21 -12.87 -5.02 -8.76
CA VAL A 21 -13.74 -4.07 -9.43
C VAL A 21 -13.40 -4.10 -10.91
N LYS A 22 -14.31 -4.68 -11.69
CA LYS A 22 -14.21 -4.70 -13.15
C LYS A 22 -14.89 -3.43 -13.68
N GLN A 23 -14.11 -2.58 -14.32
CA GLN A 23 -14.64 -1.43 -15.04
C GLN A 23 -14.54 -1.70 -16.52
N PHE A 24 -15.69 -1.68 -17.19
CA PHE A 24 -15.75 -1.74 -18.63
C PHE A 24 -15.41 -0.34 -19.17
N GLY A 25 -14.31 -0.26 -19.94
CA GLY A 25 -14.05 0.92 -20.75
C GLY A 25 -15.01 0.99 -21.94
N ARG A 26 -14.94 2.07 -22.72
CA ARG A 26 -15.62 2.18 -24.02
C ARG A 26 -14.93 1.27 -25.08
N GLY A 27 -14.80 -0.04 -24.82
CA GLY A 27 -14.11 -0.99 -25.71
C GLY A 27 -13.92 -2.41 -25.13
N THR A 28 -13.08 -3.21 -25.79
CA THR A 28 -12.93 -4.68 -25.62
C THR A 28 -12.08 -5.12 -24.41
N ALA A 29 -11.32 -4.21 -23.79
CA ALA A 29 -10.45 -4.53 -22.65
C ALA A 29 -11.10 -4.07 -21.33
N SER A 30 -11.61 -5.02 -20.53
CA SER A 30 -12.07 -4.76 -19.17
C SER A 30 -10.86 -4.48 -18.26
N LEU A 31 -10.74 -3.26 -17.72
CA LEU A 31 -9.72 -2.95 -16.72
C LEU A 31 -10.14 -3.54 -15.38
N GLN A 32 -9.23 -4.30 -14.75
CA GLN A 32 -9.48 -4.96 -13.47
C GLN A 32 -8.71 -4.25 -12.36
N PHE A 33 -9.46 -3.56 -11.50
CA PHE A 33 -8.93 -2.92 -10.32
C PHE A 33 -9.17 -3.79 -9.08
N SER A 34 -8.36 -3.59 -8.04
CA SER A 34 -8.56 -4.19 -6.72
C SER A 34 -8.62 -3.08 -5.67
N LYS A 35 -9.62 -3.14 -4.80
CA LYS A 35 -9.82 -2.24 -3.66
C LYS A 35 -9.06 -2.69 -2.40
N GLU A 36 -8.14 -3.65 -2.51
CA GLU A 36 -7.34 -4.11 -1.38
C GLU A 36 -6.53 -2.96 -0.74
N ASN A 37 -6.63 -2.82 0.58
CA ASN A 37 -5.87 -1.84 1.35
C ASN A 37 -4.34 -2.02 1.21
N ASN A 38 -3.90 -3.23 0.86
CA ASN A 38 -2.50 -3.62 0.78
C ASN A 38 -1.91 -3.55 -0.65
N ASN A 39 -2.50 -2.75 -1.53
CA ASN A 39 -2.11 -2.59 -2.92
C ASN A 39 -1.73 -1.13 -3.23
N LEU A 40 -0.54 -0.90 -3.79
CA LEU A 40 -0.04 0.46 -4.07
C LEU A 40 -0.68 1.11 -5.32
N TYR A 41 -1.03 0.30 -6.32
CA TYR A 41 -1.59 0.77 -7.59
C TYR A 41 -3.07 0.44 -7.79
N ASN A 42 -3.68 -0.28 -6.85
CA ASN A 42 -5.06 -0.77 -6.95
C ASN A 42 -5.32 -1.59 -8.23
N LEU A 43 -4.28 -2.20 -8.80
CA LEU A 43 -4.40 -3.07 -9.98
C LEU A 43 -4.58 -4.52 -9.53
N ASN A 44 -5.45 -5.27 -10.21
CA ASN A 44 -5.56 -6.70 -10.01
C ASN A 44 -4.38 -7.42 -10.70
N SER A 45 -3.23 -7.48 -10.02
CA SER A 45 -2.03 -8.15 -10.51
C SER A 45 -1.33 -8.86 -9.37
N TYR A 46 -0.72 -10.01 -9.66
CA TYR A 46 0.03 -10.78 -8.67
C TYR A 46 1.10 -9.94 -7.96
N LYS A 47 1.80 -9.07 -8.69
CA LYS A 47 2.86 -8.21 -8.13
C LYS A 47 2.34 -7.29 -7.03
N HIS A 48 1.12 -6.79 -7.18
CA HIS A 48 0.55 -5.77 -6.29
C HIS A 48 -0.51 -6.30 -5.33
N SER A 49 -0.91 -7.57 -5.47
CA SER A 49 -1.88 -8.20 -4.56
C SER A 49 -1.30 -8.32 -3.16
N GLY A 50 -2.06 -7.84 -2.19
CA GLY A 50 -1.68 -7.89 -0.78
C GLY A 50 -2.14 -9.17 -0.08
N LEU A 51 -3.01 -9.94 -0.72
CA LEU A 51 -3.53 -11.21 -0.21
C LEU A 51 -2.62 -12.39 -0.56
N ALA A 52 -2.03 -12.36 -1.76
CA ALA A 52 -1.17 -13.44 -2.25
C ALA A 52 0.29 -13.32 -1.77
N ASN A 53 0.79 -12.10 -1.57
CA ASN A 53 2.18 -11.87 -1.23
C ASN A 53 2.42 -11.79 0.28
N LYS A 54 3.47 -12.48 0.76
CA LYS A 54 3.90 -12.41 2.17
C LYS A 54 4.44 -11.03 2.56
N LYS A 55 5.14 -10.36 1.63
CA LYS A 55 5.72 -9.02 1.79
C LYS A 55 4.92 -7.98 1.01
N THR A 56 4.32 -7.03 1.70
CA THR A 56 3.50 -5.96 1.11
C THR A 56 3.83 -4.62 1.75
N VAL A 57 3.62 -3.56 0.98
CA VAL A 57 3.88 -2.18 1.38
C VAL A 57 2.61 -1.39 1.11
N THR A 58 2.21 -0.58 2.08
CA THR A 58 0.97 0.17 2.03
C THR A 58 1.22 1.60 2.44
N ILE A 59 0.62 2.54 1.72
CA ILE A 59 0.75 3.97 1.98
C ILE A 59 -0.66 4.52 2.02
N GLN A 60 -1.06 5.00 3.20
CA GLN A 60 -2.38 5.55 3.46
C GLN A 60 -2.26 6.93 4.10
N PRO A 61 -3.18 7.85 3.81
CA PRO A 61 -3.31 9.06 4.63
C PRO A 61 -3.69 8.67 6.05
N ALA A 62 -3.13 9.35 7.05
CA ALA A 62 -3.58 9.23 8.44
C ALA A 62 -4.77 10.17 8.67
N ASP A 63 -5.65 9.79 9.60
CA ASP A 63 -6.82 10.60 9.97
C ASP A 63 -6.46 11.88 10.72
N LYS A 64 -5.26 11.94 11.33
CA LYS A 64 -4.78 13.10 12.09
C LYS A 64 -3.69 13.86 11.33
N ASP A 65 -3.92 15.15 11.14
CA ASP A 65 -2.98 16.21 10.76
C ASP A 65 -1.83 15.78 9.84
N GLN A 66 -2.13 15.72 8.53
CA GLN A 66 -1.16 15.62 7.44
C GLN A 66 -0.17 14.45 7.51
N ALA A 67 -0.43 13.47 8.37
CA ALA A 67 0.46 12.34 8.51
C ALA A 67 0.18 11.31 7.42
N VAL A 68 1.22 10.61 6.97
CA VAL A 68 1.10 9.46 6.08
C VAL A 68 1.49 8.21 6.87
N VAL A 69 0.61 7.21 6.84
CA VAL A 69 0.86 5.90 7.43
C VAL A 69 1.52 5.02 6.38
N LEU A 70 2.73 4.57 6.68
CA LEU A 70 3.42 3.51 5.95
C LEU A 70 3.28 2.23 6.75
N ALA A 71 2.63 1.22 6.18
CA ALA A 71 2.57 -0.10 6.79
C ALA A 71 3.24 -1.17 5.93
N THR A 72 4.02 -2.03 6.58
CA THR A 72 4.68 -3.20 5.98
C THR A 72 4.21 -4.48 6.68
N THR A 73 4.18 -5.61 5.96
CA THR A 73 3.78 -6.89 6.56
C THR A 73 4.96 -7.60 7.22
N LYS A 74 4.70 -8.19 8.39
CA LYS A 74 5.65 -9.05 9.10
C LYS A 74 5.56 -10.47 8.55
N THR A 75 6.66 -10.97 7.97
CA THR A 75 6.72 -12.32 7.36
C THR A 75 6.49 -13.45 8.37
N LYS A 76 6.85 -13.25 9.64
CA LYS A 76 6.67 -14.24 10.71
C LYS A 76 5.26 -14.30 11.31
N LYS A 77 4.39 -13.32 11.02
CA LYS A 77 3.04 -13.20 11.63
C LYS A 77 1.90 -13.36 10.64
N GLN A 78 2.11 -14.10 9.54
CA GLN A 78 1.11 -14.28 8.46
C GLN A 78 -0.19 -14.93 8.94
N ASN A 79 -0.10 -15.79 9.96
CA ASN A 79 -1.26 -16.45 10.59
C ASN A 79 -2.01 -15.56 11.60
N LYS A 80 -1.54 -14.33 11.86
CA LYS A 80 -2.10 -13.43 12.86
C LYS A 80 -2.47 -12.09 12.21
N PRO A 81 -3.66 -11.98 11.57
CA PRO A 81 -4.04 -10.78 10.81
C PRO A 81 -4.02 -9.50 11.66
N ALA A 82 -4.42 -9.59 12.94
CA ALA A 82 -4.40 -8.45 13.86
C ALA A 82 -2.99 -7.87 14.12
N ALA A 83 -1.95 -8.72 14.13
CA ALA A 83 -0.57 -8.33 14.40
C ALA A 83 0.34 -8.34 13.15
N LEU A 84 -0.27 -8.48 11.97
CA LEU A 84 0.42 -8.67 10.70
C LEU A 84 1.13 -7.40 10.24
N LEU A 85 0.49 -6.26 10.43
CA LEU A 85 0.96 -4.97 9.93
C LEU A 85 1.88 -4.29 10.94
N HIS A 86 3.02 -3.82 10.46
CA HIS A 86 3.87 -2.86 11.14
C HIS A 86 3.53 -1.46 10.61
N LYS A 87 2.76 -0.68 11.36
CA LYS A 87 2.34 0.67 10.96
C LYS A 87 3.32 1.71 11.50
N SER A 88 3.78 2.62 10.65
CA SER A 88 4.59 3.78 11.04
C SER A 88 3.92 5.06 10.53
N VAL A 89 3.71 6.02 11.42
CA VAL A 89 3.09 7.30 11.10
C VAL A 89 4.20 8.32 10.85
N MET A 90 4.23 8.90 9.65
CA MET A 90 5.22 9.90 9.27
C MET A 90 4.56 11.27 9.16
N LYS A 91 5.05 12.23 9.95
CA LYS A 91 4.64 13.65 9.97
C LYS A 91 5.74 14.59 9.45
N LYS A 92 6.64 14.08 8.62
CA LYS A 92 7.86 14.81 8.20
C LYS A 92 7.63 15.54 6.87
N GLU A 93 8.54 16.44 6.53
CA GLU A 93 8.63 17.03 5.19
C GLU A 93 8.73 15.95 4.10
N PHE A 94 8.18 16.24 2.93
CA PHE A 94 8.09 15.30 1.80
C PHE A 94 9.43 14.63 1.47
N SER A 95 10.53 15.39 1.41
CA SER A 95 11.86 14.87 1.10
C SER A 95 12.36 13.88 2.16
N ARG A 96 12.03 14.11 3.44
CA ARG A 96 12.37 13.20 4.54
C ARG A 96 11.46 11.96 4.53
N MET A 97 10.19 12.12 4.16
CA MET A 97 9.26 11.00 3.99
C MET A 97 9.67 10.09 2.83
N ALA A 98 10.00 10.66 1.67
CA ALA A 98 10.44 9.90 0.50
C ALA A 98 11.68 9.04 0.81
N LYS A 99 12.68 9.63 1.48
CA LYS A 99 13.87 8.89 1.97
C LYS A 99 13.51 7.79 2.97
N ALA A 100 12.58 8.05 3.89
CA ALA A 100 12.14 7.04 4.87
C ALA A 100 11.43 5.86 4.18
N VAL A 101 10.59 6.14 3.19
CA VAL A 101 9.89 5.10 2.42
C VAL A 101 10.86 4.31 1.57
N GLU A 102 11.79 5.00 0.89
CA GLU A 102 12.86 4.35 0.16
C GLU A 102 13.67 3.41 1.06
N ASN A 103 14.09 3.90 2.22
CA ASN A 103 14.85 3.09 3.18
C ASN A 103 14.06 1.90 3.71
N GLN A 104 12.77 2.04 3.98
CA GLN A 104 11.94 0.93 4.47
C GLN A 104 11.59 -0.10 3.38
N VAL A 105 11.35 0.35 2.15
CA VAL A 105 10.99 -0.52 1.01
C VAL A 105 12.21 -1.23 0.45
N ILE A 106 13.38 -0.58 0.48
CA ILE A 106 14.66 -1.18 0.12
C ILE A 106 15.18 -1.99 1.30
N ARG A 107 15.53 -1.40 2.44
CA ARG A 107 16.34 -2.06 3.49
C ARG A 107 15.54 -2.77 4.59
N GLY A 108 14.21 -2.71 4.54
CA GLY A 108 13.35 -3.20 5.62
C GLY A 108 13.42 -2.34 6.90
N PHE A 109 12.61 -2.70 7.90
CA PHE A 109 12.46 -1.90 9.12
C PHE A 109 13.69 -1.91 10.05
N PHE A 110 14.53 -2.96 10.01
CA PHE A 110 15.60 -3.20 10.99
C PHE A 110 16.92 -2.45 10.69
N ALA A 111 17.08 -1.84 9.52
CA ALA A 111 18.38 -1.32 9.08
C ALA A 111 18.60 0.19 9.32
N VAL A 112 17.75 0.85 10.12
CA VAL A 112 17.89 2.31 10.37
C VAL A 112 18.99 2.63 11.40
N MET A 113 19.59 1.62 12.06
CA MET A 113 20.55 1.83 13.16
C MET A 113 21.98 1.34 12.97
N SER A 114 22.33 0.56 11.95
CA SER A 114 23.71 0.07 11.78
C SER A 114 24.34 0.52 10.48
N SER A 115 25.36 1.36 10.59
CA SER A 115 26.31 1.71 9.52
C SER A 115 27.31 0.59 9.21
N LEU A 116 27.12 -0.62 9.74
CA LEU A 116 28.05 -1.73 9.55
C LEU A 116 27.28 -2.99 9.14
N HIS A 117 27.61 -3.49 7.95
CA HIS A 117 27.45 -4.88 7.51
C HIS A 117 26.08 -5.54 7.74
N VAL A 118 25.02 -4.98 7.15
CA VAL A 118 23.75 -5.72 7.01
C VAL A 118 23.64 -6.14 5.55
N ALA A 119 23.97 -7.41 5.28
CA ALA A 119 23.72 -8.10 4.02
C ALA A 119 22.39 -7.64 3.42
N ASP A 120 22.37 -7.42 2.10
CA ASP A 120 21.30 -6.87 1.28
C ASP A 120 19.89 -7.40 1.62
N ASN A 121 19.31 -6.90 2.72
CA ASN A 121 18.00 -7.28 3.21
C ASN A 121 16.94 -6.47 2.46
N ASN A 122 16.96 -6.65 1.14
CA ASN A 122 16.06 -6.05 0.20
C ASN A 122 14.63 -6.53 0.49
N TYR A 123 13.78 -5.67 1.07
CA TYR A 123 12.41 -6.05 1.40
C TYR A 123 11.62 -6.32 0.11
N ARG A 124 11.41 -5.29 -0.72
CA ARG A 124 10.81 -5.36 -2.06
C ARG A 124 11.23 -4.15 -2.93
N PRO A 125 12.43 -4.18 -3.54
CA PRO A 125 12.92 -3.05 -4.34
C PRO A 125 12.06 -2.81 -5.60
N ASP A 126 11.36 -3.84 -6.06
CA ASP A 126 10.43 -3.79 -7.20
C ASP A 126 9.22 -2.86 -6.97
N LEU A 127 8.87 -2.59 -5.70
CA LEU A 127 7.78 -1.69 -5.31
C LEU A 127 8.24 -0.25 -5.05
N LYS A 128 9.54 0.05 -5.09
CA LYS A 128 10.09 1.39 -4.78
C LYS A 128 9.38 2.49 -5.58
N LYS A 129 9.32 2.34 -6.90
CA LYS A 129 8.69 3.33 -7.80
C LYS A 129 7.20 3.50 -7.49
N ALA A 130 6.50 2.40 -7.23
CA ALA A 130 5.07 2.41 -6.88
C ALA A 130 4.81 3.10 -5.54
N ALA A 131 5.67 2.85 -4.55
CA ALA A 131 5.55 3.43 -3.22
C ALA A 131 5.76 4.96 -3.27
N LEU A 132 6.81 5.42 -3.96
CA LEU A 132 7.07 6.85 -4.13
C LEU A 132 5.96 7.56 -4.91
N ALA A 133 5.44 6.95 -5.97
CA ALA A 133 4.32 7.49 -6.74
C ALA A 133 3.04 7.59 -5.89
N ARG A 134 2.73 6.58 -5.08
CA ARG A 134 1.57 6.64 -4.18
C ARG A 134 1.74 7.72 -3.10
N LEU A 135 2.95 7.85 -2.55
CA LEU A 135 3.27 8.86 -1.54
C LEU A 135 3.12 10.28 -2.07
N SER A 136 3.59 10.56 -3.29
CA SER A 136 3.45 11.88 -3.90
C SER A 136 1.99 12.26 -4.11
N VAL A 137 1.16 11.33 -4.59
CA VAL A 137 -0.28 11.54 -4.76
C VAL A 137 -0.97 11.79 -3.43
N VAL A 138 -0.70 10.97 -2.41
CA VAL A 138 -1.29 11.12 -1.06
C VAL A 138 -0.86 12.45 -0.42
N HIS A 139 0.42 12.81 -0.52
CA HIS A 139 0.91 14.08 0.01
C HIS A 139 0.29 15.28 -0.73
N ARG A 140 0.12 15.19 -2.06
CA ARG A 140 -0.59 16.21 -2.84
C ARG A 140 -2.06 16.32 -2.40
N SER A 141 -2.76 15.21 -2.18
CA SER A 141 -4.16 15.26 -1.76
C SER A 141 -4.34 15.87 -0.37
N LEU A 142 -3.41 15.59 0.56
CA LEU A 142 -3.39 16.22 1.88
C LEU A 142 -3.20 17.74 1.79
N LYS A 143 -2.29 18.22 0.93
CA LYS A 143 -2.11 19.66 0.69
C LYS A 143 -3.36 20.33 0.09
N VAL A 144 -4.01 19.70 -0.89
CA VAL A 144 -5.24 20.23 -1.51
C VAL A 144 -6.39 20.29 -0.50
N SER A 145 -6.50 19.31 0.40
CA SER A 145 -7.54 19.34 1.45
C SER A 145 -7.38 20.50 2.45
N LYS A 146 -6.16 21.03 2.59
CA LYS A 146 -5.87 22.23 3.40
C LYS A 146 -6.31 23.52 2.70
N SER A 147 -6.14 23.59 1.37
CA SER A 147 -6.37 24.80 0.58
C SER A 147 -7.73 24.87 -0.10
N GLY A 148 -8.46 23.74 -0.19
CA GLY A 148 -9.73 23.65 -0.88
C GLY A 148 -10.93 24.01 0.00
N VAL A 149 -11.96 24.61 -0.61
CA VAL A 149 -13.28 24.81 0.02
C VAL A 149 -13.81 23.45 0.50
N LYS A 150 -14.21 23.37 1.77
CA LYS A 150 -14.75 22.17 2.42
C LYS A 150 -15.90 21.62 1.55
N LYS A 151 -15.69 20.49 0.87
CA LYS A 151 -16.74 19.85 0.07
C LYS A 151 -17.87 19.44 1.00
N ARG A 152 -19.01 20.13 0.90
CA ARG A 152 -20.27 19.72 1.51
C ARG A 152 -20.58 18.29 1.07
N ASN A 153 -20.91 17.43 2.03
CA ASN A 153 -21.43 16.08 1.78
C ASN A 153 -22.67 16.23 0.90
N ARG A 154 -22.58 15.90 -0.40
CA ARG A 154 -23.76 15.69 -1.23
C ARG A 154 -24.32 14.32 -0.89
N GLN A 155 -24.94 14.21 0.28
CA GLN A 155 -25.94 13.15 0.45
C GLN A 155 -27.08 13.54 -0.49
N ALA A 156 -27.38 12.67 -1.44
CA ALA A 156 -28.57 12.82 -2.27
C ALA A 156 -29.77 12.76 -1.32
N LEU A 157 -30.52 13.86 -1.25
CA LEU A 157 -31.80 13.91 -0.58
C LEU A 157 -32.68 12.86 -1.29
N ARG A 158 -32.88 11.70 -0.65
CA ARG A 158 -33.90 10.75 -1.11
C ARG A 158 -35.24 11.45 -0.90
N LYS A 159 -35.92 11.76 -2.01
CA LYS A 159 -37.34 12.07 -2.03
C LYS A 159 -38.13 10.81 -1.70
#